data_AF-D0SFT9-F1
#
_entry.id   AF-D0SFT9-F1
#
_cell.length_a   1.000
_cell.length_b   1.000
_cell.length_c   1.000
_cell.angle_alpha   90.00
_cell.angle_beta   90.00
_cell.angle_gamma   90.00
#
_symmetry.space_group_name_H-M   'P 1'
#
loop_
_entity.id
_entity.type
_entity.pdbx_description
1 polymer ?
#
loop_
_entity_poly.entity_id
_entity_poly.type
_entity_poly.pdbx_seq_one_letter_code
_entity_poly.pdbx_strand_id
1 'polypeptide(L)'
;MKSEPNLAIFHKAFSSRAKIAEVLPNILNPTSDVLVTFREAIDQLGGVLSQCGRGNIEDQYRAFHTAISIFLLLVEWKQAIRKAEFDAQRFLASAKLQASEIDHSLSYVMDSYLQEFLKNVDSLQAVTELAGMQKYLSQWELPLLLFANTRSNIFNKSDYTNEKNNASEKLQSTVAFLKFEIDGKPAEQYNYLKPGVSYDLSIEVRVSNWPIGANLLTLTPVTIDVRERHWLPSFQFKQPEGDGPFIFTGTGRAVLEIAHSFGSRPYEFLYAAEFDQASNYKSIEIIGHRRLLLEGTDVRSNPRTGFTHVDQHLLKIRNRMREFPGLHSDDIANAMTVLEGLGNITAQALKGGTFEANMSEKQFQTKISELLRNRSEIGEHLESHLEASGGITDLTFKGIPIELKIEKSKVLFAKNVTNYFDQTASYSIALGKKVGILSVLECTEKKATPVGVIEDDIDFFIHQTGQSVVAIIVVVIRGGLPKPSSYSK
;
A
#
# COMPACT_ATOMS: atom_id res chain seq x y z
N MET A 1 23.16 12.15 -14.51
CA MET A 1 22.31 13.06 -13.70
C MET A 1 21.03 12.31 -13.36
N LYS A 2 20.56 12.40 -12.10
CA LYS A 2 19.30 11.76 -11.71
C LYS A 2 18.13 12.54 -12.32
N SER A 3 17.15 11.85 -12.90
CA SER A 3 15.86 12.42 -13.27
C SER A 3 15.04 12.64 -11.99
N GLU A 4 15.19 13.80 -11.36
CA GLU A 4 14.28 14.19 -10.29
C GLU A 4 12.83 14.24 -10.80
N PRO A 5 11.85 13.72 -10.05
CA PRO A 5 10.45 13.75 -10.48
C PRO A 5 9.99 15.20 -10.58
N ASN A 6 9.79 15.68 -11.81
CA ASN A 6 9.33 17.04 -12.05
C ASN A 6 7.83 17.14 -11.75
N LEU A 7 7.51 17.25 -10.46
CA LEU A 7 6.16 17.36 -9.91
C LEU A 7 5.35 18.49 -10.56
N ALA A 8 6.00 19.57 -11.02
CA ALA A 8 5.33 20.68 -11.71
C ALA A 8 4.89 20.29 -13.14
N ILE A 9 5.72 19.57 -13.90
CA ILE A 9 5.34 19.02 -15.21
C ILE A 9 4.25 17.96 -15.06
N PHE A 10 4.40 17.05 -14.09
CA PHE A 10 3.39 16.04 -13.79
C PHE A 10 2.04 16.67 -13.42
N HIS A 11 2.02 17.61 -12.47
CA HIS A 11 0.80 18.28 -12.02
C HIS A 11 0.11 19.01 -13.18
N LYS A 12 0.86 19.75 -14.01
CA LYS A 12 0.28 20.44 -15.18
C LYS A 12 -0.30 19.47 -16.20
N ALA A 13 0.43 18.42 -16.59
CA ALA A 13 -0.07 17.40 -17.51
C ALA A 13 -1.32 16.68 -16.97
N PHE A 14 -1.32 16.36 -15.67
CA PHE A 14 -2.47 15.74 -15.00
C PHE A 14 -3.68 16.67 -14.95
N SER A 15 -3.50 17.94 -14.58
CA SER A 15 -4.57 18.95 -14.57
C SER A 15 -5.18 19.16 -15.96
N SER A 16 -4.35 19.33 -16.99
CA SER A 16 -4.82 19.51 -18.37
C SER A 16 -5.57 18.26 -18.87
N ARG A 17 -5.04 17.05 -18.62
CA ARG A 17 -5.72 15.78 -18.94
C ARG A 17 -7.05 15.65 -18.19
N ALA A 18 -7.10 15.97 -16.90
CA ALA A 18 -8.31 15.90 -16.10
C ALA A 18 -9.39 16.85 -16.66
N LYS A 19 -9.01 18.07 -17.06
CA LYS A 19 -9.92 19.04 -17.68
C LYS A 19 -10.43 18.57 -19.05
N ILE A 20 -9.57 17.97 -19.88
CA ILE A 20 -9.97 17.31 -21.13
C ILE A 20 -10.99 16.21 -20.84
N ALA A 21 -10.72 15.32 -19.87
CA ALA A 21 -11.59 14.19 -19.53
C ALA A 21 -12.94 14.60 -18.91
N GLU A 22 -12.97 15.69 -18.13
CA GLU A 22 -14.19 16.29 -17.57
C GLU A 22 -15.12 16.84 -18.68
N VAL A 23 -14.53 17.48 -19.69
CA VAL A 23 -15.24 18.14 -20.78
C VAL A 23 -15.63 17.19 -21.91
N LEU A 24 -14.79 16.20 -22.21
CA LEU A 24 -14.94 15.28 -23.34
C LEU A 24 -16.32 14.60 -23.43
N PRO A 25 -17.01 14.17 -22.36
CA PRO A 25 -18.36 13.60 -22.44
C PRO A 25 -19.44 14.55 -23.01
N ASN A 26 -19.24 15.86 -22.90
CA ASN A 26 -20.22 16.88 -23.32
C ASN A 26 -19.81 17.64 -24.59
N ILE A 27 -18.60 17.39 -25.11
CA ILE A 27 -17.98 18.23 -26.15
C ILE A 27 -18.64 18.14 -27.53
N LEU A 28 -19.54 17.17 -27.78
CA LEU A 28 -20.33 17.13 -29.02
C LEU A 28 -21.58 18.01 -29.00
N ASN A 29 -22.01 18.54 -27.85
CA ASN A 29 -23.12 19.49 -27.77
C ASN A 29 -22.78 20.75 -26.92
N PRO A 30 -21.67 21.48 -27.17
CA PRO A 30 -21.16 22.45 -26.20
C PRO A 30 -22.00 23.72 -26.08
N THR A 31 -21.93 24.32 -24.89
CA THR A 31 -21.97 25.77 -24.71
C THR A 31 -20.65 26.39 -25.23
N SER A 32 -20.61 27.71 -25.43
CA SER A 32 -19.38 28.37 -25.89
C SER A 32 -18.21 28.20 -24.91
N ASP A 33 -18.52 28.23 -23.62
CA ASP A 33 -17.58 28.09 -22.49
C ASP A 33 -16.88 26.71 -22.46
N VAL A 34 -17.65 25.65 -22.74
CA VAL A 34 -17.14 24.26 -22.77
C VAL A 34 -16.13 24.05 -23.91
N LEU A 35 -16.31 24.69 -25.08
CA LEU A 35 -15.34 24.59 -26.18
C LEU A 35 -14.07 25.40 -25.92
N VAL A 36 -14.19 26.60 -25.31
CA VAL A 36 -13.03 27.39 -24.90
C VAL A 36 -12.18 26.59 -23.90
N THR A 37 -12.82 26.06 -22.85
CA THR A 37 -12.17 25.22 -21.83
C THR A 37 -11.46 24.00 -22.44
N PHE A 38 -12.08 23.35 -23.43
CA PHE A 38 -11.49 22.20 -24.12
C PHE A 38 -10.23 22.58 -24.89
N ARG A 39 -10.28 23.69 -25.65
CA ARG A 39 -9.12 24.20 -26.41
C ARG A 39 -7.97 24.58 -25.48
N GLU A 40 -8.25 25.37 -24.44
CA GLU A 40 -7.23 25.77 -23.45
C GLU A 40 -6.56 24.57 -22.77
N ALA A 41 -7.31 23.51 -22.46
CA ALA A 41 -6.76 22.31 -21.85
C ALA A 41 -5.87 21.51 -22.82
N ILE A 42 -6.18 21.50 -24.12
CA ILE A 42 -5.33 20.91 -25.17
C ILE A 42 -4.05 21.74 -25.33
N ASP A 43 -4.16 23.05 -25.47
CA ASP A 43 -3.01 23.96 -25.61
C ASP A 43 -2.05 23.87 -24.41
N GLN A 44 -2.60 23.80 -23.18
CA GLN A 44 -1.81 23.58 -21.97
C GLN A 44 -1.09 22.22 -21.99
N LEU A 45 -1.76 21.14 -22.42
CA LEU A 45 -1.16 19.82 -22.53
C LEU A 45 -0.01 19.82 -23.56
N GLY A 46 -0.21 20.43 -24.74
CA GLY A 46 0.83 20.60 -25.77
C GLY A 46 2.02 21.42 -25.26
N GLY A 47 1.75 22.50 -24.53
CA GLY A 47 2.76 23.31 -23.85
C GLY A 47 3.61 22.50 -22.87
N VAL A 48 3.01 21.59 -22.09
CA VAL A 48 3.76 20.68 -21.20
C VAL A 48 4.56 19.65 -22.00
N LEU A 49 3.97 19.03 -23.03
CA LEU A 49 4.64 18.02 -23.85
C LEU A 49 5.81 18.58 -24.69
N SER A 50 5.84 19.89 -24.93
CA SER A 50 7.01 20.57 -25.51
C SER A 50 8.25 20.51 -24.60
N GLN A 51 8.03 20.47 -23.28
CA GLN A 51 9.08 20.41 -22.24
C GLN A 51 9.50 18.97 -21.93
N CYS A 52 8.66 17.98 -22.29
CA CYS A 52 9.00 16.56 -22.21
C CYS A 52 9.98 16.14 -23.33
N GLY A 53 10.86 15.19 -23.01
CA GLY A 53 11.80 14.54 -23.92
C GLY A 53 11.13 13.50 -24.82
N ARG A 54 11.86 12.42 -25.11
CA ARG A 54 11.37 11.23 -25.81
C ARG A 54 11.29 10.05 -24.84
N GLY A 55 10.34 9.15 -25.05
CA GLY A 55 10.12 7.97 -24.23
C GLY A 55 8.70 7.43 -24.40
N ASN A 56 8.47 6.18 -23.97
CA ASN A 56 7.21 5.47 -24.24
C ASN A 56 5.97 6.13 -23.58
N ILE A 57 6.14 6.76 -22.42
CA ILE A 57 5.04 7.45 -21.73
C ILE A 57 4.78 8.81 -22.41
N GLU A 58 5.83 9.55 -22.72
CA GLU A 58 5.78 10.82 -23.44
C GLU A 58 5.13 10.64 -24.81
N ASP A 59 5.46 9.55 -25.49
CA ASP A 59 4.92 9.22 -26.81
C ASP A 59 3.43 8.85 -26.74
N GLN A 60 2.98 8.06 -25.74
CA GLN A 60 1.53 7.83 -25.53
C GLN A 60 0.77 9.15 -25.27
N TYR A 61 1.36 10.08 -24.52
CA TYR A 61 0.76 11.40 -24.33
C TYR A 61 0.81 12.29 -25.59
N ARG A 62 1.85 12.21 -26.42
CA ARG A 62 1.89 12.86 -27.74
C ARG A 62 0.85 12.29 -28.68
N ALA A 63 0.66 10.97 -28.68
CA ALA A 63 -0.34 10.27 -29.45
C ALA A 63 -1.76 10.75 -29.08
N PHE A 64 -2.09 10.75 -27.79
CA PHE A 64 -3.36 11.30 -27.30
C PHE A 64 -3.52 12.80 -27.60
N HIS A 65 -2.47 13.60 -27.42
CA HIS A 65 -2.50 15.03 -27.74
C HIS A 65 -2.79 15.29 -29.22
N THR A 66 -2.17 14.53 -30.13
CA THR A 66 -2.42 14.62 -31.58
C THR A 66 -3.86 14.23 -31.89
N ALA A 67 -4.36 13.14 -31.33
CA ALA A 67 -5.73 12.69 -31.54
C ALA A 67 -6.77 13.70 -31.03
N ILE A 68 -6.61 14.24 -29.82
CA ILE A 68 -7.55 15.20 -29.24
C ILE A 68 -7.51 16.56 -29.97
N SER A 69 -6.35 16.97 -30.52
CA SER A 69 -6.22 18.18 -31.34
C SER A 69 -6.97 18.06 -32.67
N ILE A 70 -6.85 16.92 -33.35
CA ILE A 70 -7.62 16.64 -34.57
C ILE A 70 -9.12 16.53 -34.23
N PHE A 71 -9.47 15.94 -33.08
CA PHE A 71 -10.85 15.84 -32.63
C PHE A 71 -11.50 17.21 -32.32
N LEU A 72 -10.73 18.20 -31.83
CA LEU A 72 -11.22 19.58 -31.68
C LEU A 72 -11.73 20.16 -33.01
N LEU A 73 -11.01 19.96 -34.13
CA LEU A 73 -11.48 20.38 -35.46
C LEU A 73 -12.77 19.66 -35.86
N LEU A 74 -12.93 18.39 -35.52
CA LEU A 74 -14.15 17.63 -35.79
C LEU A 74 -15.35 18.09 -34.92
N VAL A 75 -15.10 18.52 -33.68
CA VAL A 75 -16.09 19.20 -32.84
C VAL A 75 -16.51 20.53 -33.47
N GLU A 76 -15.56 21.32 -33.97
CA GLU A 76 -15.81 22.59 -34.64
C GLU A 76 -16.61 22.42 -35.94
N TRP A 77 -16.33 21.38 -36.72
CA TRP A 77 -17.15 20.98 -37.87
C TRP A 77 -18.63 20.76 -37.49
N LYS A 78 -18.89 19.99 -36.43
CA LYS A 78 -20.25 19.79 -35.90
C LYS A 78 -20.91 21.10 -35.46
N GLN A 79 -20.16 21.98 -34.79
CA GLN A 79 -20.68 23.28 -34.36
C GLN A 79 -20.99 24.22 -35.53
N ALA A 80 -20.11 24.28 -36.53
CA ALA A 80 -20.27 25.13 -37.70
C ALA A 80 -21.49 24.72 -38.53
N ILE A 81 -21.71 23.40 -38.68
CA ILE A 81 -22.96 22.86 -39.26
C ILE A 81 -24.18 23.25 -38.42
N ARG A 82 -24.13 23.11 -37.09
CA ARG A 82 -25.23 23.51 -36.18
C ARG A 82 -25.56 25.01 -36.27
N LYS A 83 -24.58 25.86 -36.58
CA LYS A 83 -24.73 27.32 -36.75
C LYS A 83 -25.03 27.75 -38.19
N ALA A 84 -25.08 26.82 -39.15
CA ALA A 84 -25.18 27.10 -40.59
C ALA A 84 -24.08 28.05 -41.11
N GLU A 85 -22.84 27.88 -40.64
CA GLU A 85 -21.70 28.65 -41.15
C GLU A 85 -21.43 28.32 -42.63
N PHE A 86 -21.20 29.35 -43.45
CA PHE A 86 -21.08 29.27 -44.91
C PHE A 86 -20.00 28.30 -45.43
N ASP A 87 -18.98 28.03 -44.61
CA ASP A 87 -17.87 27.13 -44.92
C ASP A 87 -17.56 26.24 -43.70
N ALA A 88 -18.54 25.46 -43.27
CA ALA A 88 -18.34 24.50 -42.19
C ALA A 88 -17.38 23.36 -42.58
N GLN A 89 -17.28 23.00 -43.87
CA GLN A 89 -16.50 21.85 -44.34
C GLN A 89 -14.97 22.05 -44.21
N ARG A 90 -14.48 23.29 -44.15
CA ARG A 90 -13.06 23.59 -43.87
C ARG A 90 -12.52 22.87 -42.63
N PHE A 91 -13.34 22.66 -41.61
CA PHE A 91 -12.94 22.02 -40.37
C PHE A 91 -12.70 20.51 -40.55
N LEU A 92 -13.57 19.82 -41.29
CA LEU A 92 -13.36 18.41 -41.67
C LEU A 92 -12.15 18.26 -42.61
N ALA A 93 -12.04 19.15 -43.60
CA ALA A 93 -10.91 19.14 -44.53
C ALA A 93 -9.58 19.35 -43.80
N SER A 94 -9.52 20.30 -42.85
CA SER A 94 -8.35 20.54 -42.00
C SER A 94 -8.03 19.37 -41.09
N ALA A 95 -9.04 18.70 -40.51
CA ALA A 95 -8.84 17.51 -39.68
C ALA A 95 -8.24 16.34 -40.47
N LYS A 96 -8.74 16.07 -41.69
CA LYS A 96 -8.20 15.03 -42.57
C LYS A 96 -6.81 15.38 -43.10
N LEU A 97 -6.57 16.66 -43.45
CA LEU A 97 -5.24 17.13 -43.86
C LEU A 97 -4.22 16.92 -42.73
N GLN A 98 -4.52 17.40 -41.52
CA GLN A 98 -3.64 17.19 -40.35
C GLN A 98 -3.40 15.71 -40.06
N ALA A 99 -4.40 14.83 -40.22
CA ALA A 99 -4.22 13.38 -40.06
C ALA A 99 -3.27 12.80 -41.13
N SER A 100 -3.34 13.28 -42.37
CA SER A 100 -2.49 12.83 -43.48
C SER A 100 -1.05 13.39 -43.47
N GLU A 101 -0.83 14.53 -42.82
CA GLU A 101 0.48 15.19 -42.72
C GLU A 101 1.32 14.73 -41.51
N ILE A 102 0.82 13.75 -40.73
CA ILE A 102 1.57 13.19 -39.60
C ILE A 102 2.81 12.44 -40.11
N ASP A 103 3.98 12.88 -39.64
CA ASP A 103 5.26 12.25 -39.92
C ASP A 103 5.34 10.85 -39.28
N HIS A 104 5.11 9.82 -40.11
CA HIS A 104 5.18 8.41 -39.74
C HIS A 104 6.56 7.93 -39.26
N SER A 105 7.63 8.74 -39.36
CA SER A 105 8.93 8.43 -38.75
C SER A 105 8.96 8.68 -37.23
N LEU A 106 7.99 9.41 -36.68
CA LEU A 106 7.94 9.74 -35.26
C LEU A 106 7.40 8.56 -34.43
N SER A 107 8.12 8.20 -33.36
CA SER A 107 7.84 7.01 -32.53
C SER A 107 6.42 6.95 -31.97
N TYR A 108 5.84 8.08 -31.56
CA TYR A 108 4.46 8.14 -31.07
C TYR A 108 3.40 7.80 -32.11
N VAL A 109 3.72 7.87 -33.40
CA VAL A 109 2.80 7.54 -34.49
C VAL A 109 2.56 6.04 -34.57
N MET A 110 3.45 5.22 -34.01
CA MET A 110 3.28 3.77 -33.90
C MET A 110 2.33 3.35 -32.76
N ASP A 111 1.77 4.31 -32.00
CA ASP A 111 0.76 4.02 -30.97
C ASP A 111 -0.52 3.48 -31.61
N SER A 112 -0.99 2.32 -31.12
CA SER A 112 -2.14 1.61 -31.70
C SER A 112 -3.46 2.36 -31.55
N TYR A 113 -3.61 3.17 -30.50
CA TYR A 113 -4.82 3.97 -30.32
C TYR A 113 -4.85 5.15 -31.28
N LEU A 114 -3.70 5.80 -31.52
CA LEU A 114 -3.60 6.84 -32.54
C LEU A 114 -3.83 6.28 -33.94
N GLN A 115 -3.24 5.14 -34.30
CA GLN A 115 -3.44 4.54 -35.62
C GLN A 115 -4.91 4.24 -35.93
N GLU A 116 -5.64 3.62 -35.00
CA GLU A 116 -7.07 3.35 -35.19
C GLU A 116 -7.89 4.66 -35.16
N PHE A 117 -7.51 5.66 -34.36
CA PHE A 117 -8.14 6.99 -34.40
C PHE A 117 -7.97 7.67 -35.77
N LEU A 118 -6.76 7.69 -36.34
CA LEU A 118 -6.47 8.32 -37.64
C LEU A 118 -7.23 7.63 -38.78
N LYS A 119 -7.30 6.30 -38.77
CA LYS A 119 -8.13 5.51 -39.70
C LYS A 119 -9.63 5.85 -39.60
N ASN A 120 -10.12 6.13 -38.40
CA ASN A 120 -11.49 6.63 -38.20
C ASN A 120 -11.65 8.08 -38.71
N VAL A 121 -10.64 8.96 -38.59
CA VAL A 121 -10.66 10.32 -39.19
C VAL A 121 -10.71 10.25 -40.72
N ASP A 122 -9.89 9.40 -41.33
CA ASP A 122 -9.83 9.24 -42.79
C ASP A 122 -11.15 8.70 -43.36
N SER A 123 -11.71 7.65 -42.75
CA SER A 123 -12.97 7.05 -43.19
C SER A 123 -14.22 7.88 -42.88
N LEU A 124 -14.16 8.85 -41.95
CA LEU A 124 -15.27 9.68 -41.48
C LEU A 124 -16.08 10.32 -42.62
N GLN A 125 -17.40 10.09 -42.66
CA GLN A 125 -18.32 10.70 -43.64
C GLN A 125 -19.38 11.62 -43.02
N ALA A 126 -19.96 11.24 -41.88
CA ALA A 126 -21.07 11.97 -41.25
C ALA A 126 -20.81 12.42 -39.81
N VAL A 127 -21.38 13.57 -39.45
CA VAL A 127 -21.30 14.19 -38.10
C VAL A 127 -21.79 13.26 -36.99
N THR A 128 -22.66 12.29 -37.31
CA THR A 128 -23.18 11.27 -36.38
C THR A 128 -22.11 10.29 -35.91
N GLU A 129 -21.08 10.02 -36.71
CA GLU A 129 -19.99 9.08 -36.40
C GLU A 129 -19.07 9.61 -35.28
N LEU A 130 -19.05 10.94 -35.07
CA LEU A 130 -18.25 11.60 -34.04
C LEU A 130 -18.53 11.08 -32.63
N ALA A 131 -19.74 10.59 -32.34
CA ALA A 131 -20.07 10.00 -31.05
C ALA A 131 -19.28 8.71 -30.75
N GLY A 132 -18.96 7.94 -31.80
CA GLY A 132 -18.07 6.78 -31.69
C GLY A 132 -16.64 7.20 -31.36
N MET A 133 -16.13 8.23 -32.05
CA MET A 133 -14.78 8.77 -31.82
C MET A 133 -14.64 9.43 -30.44
N GLN A 134 -15.66 10.16 -29.98
CA GLN A 134 -15.75 10.73 -28.64
C GLN A 134 -15.63 9.64 -27.57
N LYS A 135 -16.40 8.55 -27.72
CA LYS A 135 -16.36 7.40 -26.82
C LYS A 135 -14.98 6.74 -26.85
N TYR A 136 -14.41 6.54 -28.03
CA TYR A 136 -13.07 5.95 -28.20
C TYR A 136 -12.00 6.74 -27.43
N LEU A 137 -11.96 8.07 -27.61
CA LEU A 137 -11.04 8.95 -26.89
C LEU A 137 -11.25 8.92 -25.37
N SER A 138 -12.50 8.79 -24.90
CA SER A 138 -12.81 8.71 -23.47
C SER A 138 -12.34 7.40 -22.80
N GLN A 139 -12.04 6.37 -23.60
CA GLN A 139 -11.54 5.07 -23.15
C GLN A 139 -10.01 4.96 -23.22
N TRP A 140 -9.30 6.03 -23.61
CA TRP A 140 -7.85 6.02 -23.77
C TRP A 140 -7.14 6.10 -22.41
N GLU A 141 -6.74 4.95 -21.89
CA GLU A 141 -6.02 4.83 -20.62
C GLU A 141 -4.55 5.26 -20.77
N LEU A 142 -4.24 6.52 -20.43
CA LEU A 142 -2.87 6.99 -20.31
C LEU A 142 -2.27 6.67 -18.92
N PRO A 143 -0.99 6.23 -18.84
CA PRO A 143 -0.27 6.04 -17.58
C PRO A 143 0.03 7.38 -16.88
N LEU A 144 0.64 7.33 -15.69
CA LEU A 144 1.02 8.56 -14.96
C LEU A 144 2.39 9.09 -15.42
N LEU A 145 2.46 10.38 -15.78
CA LEU A 145 3.69 11.10 -16.19
C LEU A 145 4.70 11.38 -15.03
N LEU A 146 4.71 10.56 -13.98
CA LEU A 146 5.51 10.78 -12.76
C LEU A 146 7.03 10.76 -12.99
N PHE A 147 7.47 10.07 -14.04
CA PHE A 147 8.89 9.88 -14.39
C PHE A 147 9.22 10.44 -15.79
N ALA A 148 8.55 11.52 -16.19
CA ALA A 148 8.76 12.12 -17.50
C ALA A 148 10.23 12.54 -17.71
N ASN A 149 10.84 12.04 -18.78
CA ASN A 149 12.06 12.62 -19.33
C ASN A 149 11.79 14.09 -19.65
N THR A 150 12.60 15.01 -19.16
CA THR A 150 12.49 16.44 -19.48
C THR A 150 13.54 16.82 -20.52
N ARG A 151 13.23 17.78 -21.39
CA ARG A 151 14.23 18.42 -22.25
C ARG A 151 15.10 19.34 -21.40
N SER A 152 16.06 18.73 -20.71
CA SER A 152 17.23 19.45 -20.20
C SER A 152 17.85 20.21 -21.37
N ASN A 153 17.96 21.53 -21.26
CA ASN A 153 18.30 22.41 -22.38
C ASN A 153 19.82 22.47 -22.64
N ILE A 154 20.48 21.30 -22.57
CA ILE A 154 21.92 21.12 -22.74
C ILE A 154 22.12 19.90 -23.64
N PHE A 155 22.82 20.11 -24.76
CA PHE A 155 23.07 19.15 -25.85
C PHE A 155 21.89 18.88 -26.81
N ASN A 156 21.61 19.88 -27.67
CA ASN A 156 21.32 19.54 -29.07
C ASN A 156 22.54 18.81 -29.63
N LYS A 157 22.43 17.50 -29.84
CA LYS A 157 23.34 16.75 -30.71
C LYS A 157 22.56 16.36 -31.96
N SER A 158 23.04 16.84 -33.10
CA SER A 158 22.48 16.52 -34.41
C SER A 158 22.82 15.08 -34.78
N ASP A 159 21.81 14.21 -34.85
CA ASP A 159 21.98 12.84 -35.33
C ASP A 159 22.12 12.82 -36.85
N TYR A 160 23.35 12.96 -37.33
CA TYR A 160 23.79 12.42 -38.60
C TYR A 160 24.38 11.02 -38.34
N THR A 161 23.65 9.97 -38.68
CA THR A 161 24.19 8.80 -39.42
C THR A 161 23.07 7.89 -39.91
N ASN A 162 23.22 7.37 -41.13
CA ASN A 162 22.38 6.30 -41.66
C ASN A 162 22.54 5.03 -40.83
N GLU A 163 21.44 4.35 -40.52
CA GLU A 163 21.47 2.89 -40.38
C GLU A 163 20.45 2.26 -41.34
N LYS A 164 20.98 1.54 -42.33
CA LYS A 164 20.22 0.57 -43.10
C LYS A 164 19.99 -0.65 -42.22
N ASN A 165 18.79 -1.22 -42.30
CA ASN A 165 18.46 -2.63 -42.14
C ASN A 165 19.30 -3.45 -41.13
N ASN A 166 18.67 -3.81 -40.02
CA ASN A 166 18.58 -5.24 -39.70
C ASN A 166 17.25 -5.55 -39.01
N ALA A 167 16.58 -6.59 -39.50
CA ALA A 167 15.38 -7.13 -38.91
C ALA A 167 15.72 -8.33 -38.02
N SER A 168 14.87 -8.58 -37.02
CA SER A 168 14.88 -9.76 -36.14
C SER A 168 16.07 -9.93 -35.19
N GLU A 169 15.97 -9.27 -34.03
CA GLU A 169 16.20 -9.95 -32.76
C GLU A 169 15.08 -9.60 -31.75
N LYS A 170 14.40 -10.61 -31.21
CA LYS A 170 13.51 -10.43 -30.06
C LYS A 170 14.38 -10.33 -28.81
N LEU A 171 14.78 -9.10 -28.47
CA LEU A 171 15.59 -8.82 -27.28
C LEU A 171 14.90 -9.34 -26.00
N GLN A 172 15.63 -10.15 -25.23
CA GLN A 172 15.13 -10.84 -24.04
C GLN A 172 15.01 -9.88 -22.84
N SER A 173 13.84 -9.86 -22.19
CA SER A 173 13.62 -9.14 -20.93
C SER A 173 14.60 -9.63 -19.85
N THR A 174 15.32 -8.69 -19.22
CA THR A 174 16.22 -9.04 -18.11
C THR A 174 15.45 -9.21 -16.81
N VAL A 175 15.50 -10.43 -16.27
CA VAL A 175 14.87 -10.82 -15.00
C VAL A 175 15.89 -10.82 -13.87
N ALA A 176 15.52 -10.18 -12.75
CA ALA A 176 16.29 -10.18 -11.51
C ALA A 176 15.51 -10.87 -10.38
N PHE A 177 16.02 -11.98 -9.83
CA PHE A 177 15.50 -12.60 -8.60
C PHE A 177 16.30 -12.09 -7.40
N LEU A 178 15.63 -11.72 -6.30
CA LEU A 178 16.25 -11.26 -5.06
C LEU A 178 15.98 -12.23 -3.91
N LYS A 179 17.03 -12.57 -3.17
CA LYS A 179 16.97 -13.24 -1.85
C LYS A 179 17.71 -12.35 -0.84
N PHE A 180 17.15 -12.20 0.36
CA PHE A 180 17.76 -11.46 1.46
C PHE A 180 18.17 -12.41 2.59
N GLU A 181 19.28 -12.10 3.24
CA GLU A 181 19.68 -12.69 4.51
C GLU A 181 20.08 -11.59 5.49
N ILE A 182 19.74 -11.77 6.77
CA ILE A 182 20.10 -10.85 7.86
C ILE A 182 20.91 -11.65 8.89
N ASP A 183 22.12 -11.18 9.19
CA ASP A 183 23.12 -11.88 10.02
C ASP A 183 23.32 -13.36 9.61
N GLY A 184 23.34 -13.61 8.29
CA GLY A 184 23.52 -14.96 7.71
C GLY A 184 22.30 -15.89 7.83
N LYS A 185 21.12 -15.36 8.19
CA LYS A 185 19.85 -16.11 8.20
C LYS A 185 18.93 -15.61 7.09
N PRO A 186 18.26 -16.48 6.32
CA PRO A 186 17.25 -16.05 5.34
C PRO A 186 16.21 -15.13 5.95
N ALA A 187 15.88 -14.04 5.26
CA ALA A 187 14.86 -13.12 5.72
C ALA A 187 13.48 -13.79 5.75
N GLU A 188 12.77 -13.63 6.85
CA GLU A 188 11.41 -14.12 7.06
C GLU A 188 10.38 -13.10 6.52
N GLN A 189 9.09 -13.44 6.57
CA GLN A 189 8.00 -12.51 6.24
C GLN A 189 7.98 -11.26 7.13
N TYR A 190 8.44 -11.37 8.38
CA TYR A 190 8.58 -10.25 9.33
C TYR A 190 9.91 -10.38 10.08
N ASN A 191 10.85 -9.46 9.87
CA ASN A 191 12.20 -9.55 10.43
C ASN A 191 12.33 -8.60 11.62
N TYR A 192 12.45 -9.16 12.83
CA TYR A 192 12.52 -8.38 14.06
C TYR A 192 13.95 -7.89 14.35
N LEU A 193 14.15 -6.58 14.18
CA LEU A 193 15.45 -5.92 14.35
C LEU A 193 15.38 -4.90 15.48
N LYS A 194 16.44 -4.81 16.27
CA LYS A 194 16.56 -3.83 17.35
C LYS A 194 16.93 -2.47 16.76
N PRO A 195 16.17 -1.40 17.04
CA PRO A 195 16.58 -0.06 16.62
C PRO A 195 17.92 0.36 17.23
N GLY A 196 18.71 1.11 16.46
CA GLY A 196 20.06 1.53 16.80
C GLY A 196 21.13 0.43 16.70
N VAL A 197 20.77 -0.80 16.32
CA VAL A 197 21.73 -1.91 16.12
C VAL A 197 22.00 -2.09 14.63
N SER A 198 23.27 -2.36 14.29
CA SER A 198 23.72 -2.64 12.93
C SER A 198 23.71 -4.14 12.64
N TYR A 199 23.07 -4.52 11.55
CA TYR A 199 22.90 -5.88 11.07
C TYR A 199 23.64 -6.05 9.73
N ASP A 200 24.14 -7.25 9.45
CA ASP A 200 24.65 -7.60 8.12
C ASP A 200 23.46 -8.00 7.22
N LEU A 201 23.09 -7.12 6.29
CA LEU A 201 22.12 -7.41 5.24
C LEU A 201 22.87 -7.90 3.99
N SER A 202 22.72 -9.19 3.70
CA SER A 202 23.16 -9.79 2.44
C SER A 202 22.02 -9.85 1.44
N ILE A 203 22.34 -9.55 0.18
CA ILE A 203 21.47 -9.74 -0.97
C ILE A 203 22.12 -10.70 -1.95
N GLU A 204 21.34 -11.63 -2.48
CA GLU A 204 21.70 -12.43 -3.66
C GLU A 204 20.78 -11.99 -4.80
N VAL A 205 21.37 -11.60 -5.94
CA VAL A 205 20.65 -11.23 -7.15
C VAL A 205 21.05 -12.13 -8.32
N ARG A 206 20.07 -12.77 -8.95
CA ARG A 206 20.25 -13.54 -10.18
C ARG A 206 19.70 -12.78 -11.38
N VAL A 207 20.56 -12.48 -12.35
CA VAL A 207 20.28 -11.71 -13.57
C VAL A 207 20.31 -12.64 -14.79
N SER A 208 19.25 -12.65 -15.61
CA SER A 208 19.16 -13.56 -16.78
C SER A 208 20.20 -13.29 -17.89
N ASN A 209 20.42 -12.02 -18.22
CA ASN A 209 21.27 -11.53 -19.29
C ASN A 209 21.74 -10.12 -18.95
N TRP A 210 22.94 -9.73 -19.38
CA TRP A 210 23.46 -8.38 -19.14
C TRP A 210 23.21 -7.51 -20.39
N PRO A 211 22.52 -6.35 -20.29
CA PRO A 211 22.24 -5.52 -21.46
C PRO A 211 23.51 -4.99 -22.13
N ILE A 212 23.52 -5.00 -23.47
CA ILE A 212 24.63 -4.47 -24.26
C ILE A 212 24.79 -2.97 -23.99
N GLY A 213 25.99 -2.55 -23.59
CA GLY A 213 26.33 -1.16 -23.28
C GLY A 213 26.18 -0.76 -21.81
N ALA A 214 25.52 -1.56 -20.98
CA ALA A 214 25.47 -1.36 -19.53
C ALA A 214 26.77 -1.85 -18.88
N ASN A 215 27.30 -1.12 -17.90
CA ASN A 215 28.52 -1.48 -17.17
C ASN A 215 28.25 -1.80 -15.71
N LEU A 216 27.15 -1.29 -15.15
CA LEU A 216 26.83 -1.37 -13.73
C LEU A 216 25.34 -1.68 -13.50
N LEU A 217 25.06 -2.70 -12.69
CA LEU A 217 23.76 -2.92 -12.05
C LEU A 217 23.77 -2.29 -10.66
N THR A 218 22.80 -1.44 -10.36
CA THR A 218 22.58 -0.86 -9.03
C THR A 218 21.29 -1.38 -8.43
N LEU A 219 21.33 -1.83 -7.18
CA LEU A 219 20.15 -2.17 -6.37
C LEU A 219 19.98 -1.13 -5.27
N THR A 220 18.85 -0.42 -5.25
CA THR A 220 18.58 0.69 -4.31
C THR A 220 17.33 0.40 -3.49
N PRO A 221 17.34 0.60 -2.15
CA PRO A 221 16.15 0.50 -1.33
C PRO A 221 15.20 1.69 -1.58
N VAL A 222 13.91 1.39 -1.71
CA VAL A 222 12.81 2.32 -1.91
C VAL A 222 11.82 2.16 -0.77
N THR A 223 11.50 3.26 -0.09
CA THR A 223 10.56 3.36 1.04
C THR A 223 9.67 4.58 0.82
N ILE A 224 8.51 4.58 1.48
CA ILE A 224 7.55 5.69 1.48
C ILE A 224 8.02 6.89 2.33
N ASP A 225 8.90 6.68 3.32
CA ASP A 225 9.40 7.76 4.19
C ASP A 225 10.82 8.20 3.80
N VAL A 226 11.04 9.51 3.72
CA VAL A 226 12.35 10.09 3.37
C VAL A 226 13.41 9.79 4.43
N ARG A 227 13.01 9.67 5.71
CA ARG A 227 13.90 9.43 6.85
C ARG A 227 14.53 8.05 6.82
N GLU A 228 13.80 7.07 6.30
CA GLU A 228 14.19 5.66 6.25
C GLU A 228 15.19 5.33 5.10
N ARG A 229 15.40 6.25 4.15
CA ARG A 229 16.17 6.00 2.91
C ARG A 229 17.61 5.55 3.10
N HIS A 230 18.21 5.86 4.25
CA HIS A 230 19.61 5.52 4.55
C HIS A 230 19.76 4.35 5.53
N TRP A 231 18.64 3.77 5.98
CA TRP A 231 18.64 2.65 6.94
C TRP A 231 19.15 1.35 6.31
N LEU A 232 18.99 1.20 4.99
CA LEU A 232 19.42 0.02 4.24
C LEU A 232 20.48 0.37 3.20
N PRO A 233 21.41 -0.55 2.90
CA PRO A 233 22.48 -0.33 1.93
C PRO A 233 21.94 -0.39 0.49
N SER A 234 22.58 0.38 -0.40
CA SER A 234 22.51 0.16 -1.85
C SER A 234 23.64 -0.77 -2.28
N PHE A 235 23.39 -1.63 -3.27
CA PHE A 235 24.38 -2.58 -3.80
C PHE A 235 24.72 -2.23 -5.24
N GLN A 236 25.96 -2.51 -5.66
CA GLN A 236 26.44 -2.24 -7.01
C GLN A 236 27.26 -3.42 -7.52
N PHE A 237 26.93 -3.89 -8.72
CA PHE A 237 27.59 -5.01 -9.38
C PHE A 237 28.05 -4.57 -10.77
N LYS A 238 29.29 -4.91 -11.14
CA LYS A 238 29.84 -4.64 -12.47
C LYS A 238 29.51 -5.78 -13.42
N GLN A 239 29.56 -5.50 -14.72
CA GLN A 239 29.44 -6.54 -15.74
C GLN A 239 30.48 -7.67 -15.50
N PRO A 240 30.06 -8.93 -15.39
CA PRO A 240 30.95 -10.09 -15.32
C PRO A 240 31.38 -10.55 -16.72
N GLU A 241 32.41 -11.37 -16.79
CA GLU A 241 32.83 -12.04 -18.02
C GLU A 241 31.95 -13.27 -18.32
N GLY A 242 31.74 -13.56 -19.61
CA GLY A 242 30.97 -14.71 -20.10
C GLY A 242 29.50 -14.42 -20.41
N ASP A 243 28.79 -15.46 -20.85
CA ASP A 243 27.35 -15.40 -21.17
C ASP A 243 26.50 -15.75 -19.93
N GLY A 244 25.32 -15.13 -19.82
CA GLY A 244 24.43 -15.27 -18.66
C GLY A 244 23.76 -16.65 -18.53
N PRO A 245 23.11 -16.94 -17.38
CA PRO A 245 22.74 -16.02 -16.31
C PRO A 245 23.82 -15.81 -15.25
N PHE A 246 23.80 -14.65 -14.62
CA PHE A 246 24.77 -14.23 -13.61
C PHE A 246 24.14 -14.24 -12.22
N ILE A 247 24.92 -14.60 -11.20
CA ILE A 247 24.53 -14.52 -9.79
C ILE A 247 25.55 -13.64 -9.09
N PHE A 248 25.06 -12.63 -8.36
CA PHE A 248 25.88 -11.74 -7.55
C PHE A 248 25.41 -11.76 -6.11
N THR A 249 26.36 -11.72 -5.18
CA THR A 249 26.10 -11.52 -3.75
C THR A 249 26.74 -10.23 -3.29
N GLY A 250 26.04 -9.50 -2.43
CA GLY A 250 26.56 -8.29 -1.79
C GLY A 250 26.10 -8.23 -0.34
N THR A 251 26.98 -7.78 0.55
CA THR A 251 26.67 -7.59 1.97
C THR A 251 26.91 -6.13 2.36
N GLY A 252 25.96 -5.53 3.05
CA GLY A 252 26.02 -4.16 3.55
C GLY A 252 25.40 -4.04 4.93
N ARG A 253 25.56 -2.89 5.57
CA ARG A 253 25.04 -2.65 6.92
C ARG A 253 23.63 -2.08 6.88
N ALA A 254 22.72 -2.71 7.60
CA ALA A 254 21.36 -2.24 7.83
C ALA A 254 21.19 -1.76 9.28
N VAL A 255 20.60 -0.59 9.49
CA VAL A 255 20.32 0.01 10.81
C VAL A 255 18.91 0.60 10.78
N LEU A 256 18.00 0.06 11.58
CA LEU A 256 16.73 0.76 11.86
C LEU A 256 17.02 1.82 12.92
N GLU A 257 16.82 3.11 12.63
CA GLU A 257 17.12 4.15 13.62
C GLU A 257 16.00 4.32 14.66
N ILE A 258 14.74 4.04 14.28
CA ILE A 258 13.56 4.38 15.09
C ILE A 258 12.72 3.13 15.38
N ALA A 259 12.23 3.02 16.63
CA ALA A 259 11.20 2.06 17.00
C ALA A 259 9.81 2.54 16.56
N HIS A 260 9.11 1.75 15.73
CA HIS A 260 7.68 1.94 15.50
C HIS A 260 6.84 1.46 16.71
N SER A 261 5.55 1.85 16.77
CA SER A 261 4.69 1.43 17.87
C SER A 261 4.27 -0.04 17.74
N PHE A 262 3.87 -0.64 18.86
CA PHE A 262 3.55 -2.08 18.95
C PHE A 262 2.49 -2.52 17.91
N GLY A 263 1.51 -1.65 17.65
CA GLY A 263 0.44 -1.85 16.67
C GLY A 263 0.72 -1.32 15.26
N SER A 264 1.83 -0.62 15.02
CA SER A 264 2.18 -0.07 13.70
C SER A 264 2.38 -1.17 12.65
N ARG A 265 2.34 -0.78 11.37
CA ARG A 265 2.82 -1.62 10.26
C ARG A 265 4.36 -1.78 10.36
N PRO A 266 4.96 -2.88 9.88
CA PRO A 266 6.41 -2.96 9.69
C PRO A 266 6.90 -1.85 8.76
N TYR A 267 8.18 -1.49 8.90
CA TYR A 267 8.88 -0.72 7.88
C TYR A 267 8.97 -1.54 6.61
N GLU A 268 8.71 -0.91 5.46
CA GLU A 268 8.62 -1.57 4.17
C GLU A 268 9.65 -1.01 3.21
N PHE A 269 10.54 -1.88 2.75
CA PHE A 269 11.55 -1.55 1.76
C PHE A 269 11.37 -2.42 0.52
N LEU A 270 11.25 -1.77 -0.64
CA LEU A 270 11.29 -2.39 -1.95
C LEU A 270 12.67 -2.18 -2.56
N TYR A 271 13.36 -3.23 -3.01
CA TYR A 271 14.59 -3.04 -3.77
C TYR A 271 14.30 -2.86 -5.26
N ALA A 272 14.66 -1.69 -5.78
CA ALA A 272 14.66 -1.37 -7.21
C ALA A 272 16.01 -1.74 -7.83
N ALA A 273 16.00 -2.18 -9.09
CA ALA A 273 17.17 -2.59 -9.85
C ALA A 273 17.28 -1.73 -11.13
N GLU A 274 18.45 -1.17 -11.39
CA GLU A 274 18.69 -0.24 -12.51
C GLU A 274 20.08 -0.48 -13.14
N PHE A 275 20.17 -0.39 -14.48
CA PHE A 275 21.45 -0.37 -15.21
C PHE A 275 21.85 1.07 -15.56
N ASP A 276 23.15 1.36 -15.60
CA ASP A 276 23.71 2.72 -15.74
C ASP A 276 23.63 3.34 -17.15
N GLN A 277 23.69 2.52 -18.20
CA GLN A 277 23.65 2.93 -19.60
C GLN A 277 22.94 1.87 -20.45
N ALA A 278 21.66 2.05 -20.78
CA ALA A 278 20.96 1.23 -21.77
C ALA A 278 20.23 2.15 -22.77
N SER A 279 20.94 2.55 -23.83
CA SER A 279 20.47 3.54 -24.82
C SER A 279 19.34 3.04 -25.71
N ASN A 280 19.11 1.72 -25.80
CA ASN A 280 18.02 1.11 -26.57
C ASN A 280 17.25 0.06 -25.75
N TYR A 281 16.00 0.40 -25.42
CA TYR A 281 14.91 -0.42 -24.86
C TYR A 281 14.95 -0.96 -23.41
N LYS A 282 13.95 -0.45 -22.66
CA LYS A 282 13.07 -1.12 -21.67
C LYS A 282 13.67 -1.88 -20.46
N SER A 283 13.51 -1.24 -19.30
CA SER A 283 13.10 -1.79 -17.99
C SER A 283 13.61 -3.18 -17.59
N ILE A 284 14.44 -3.24 -16.54
CA ILE A 284 14.68 -4.47 -15.78
C ILE A 284 13.35 -4.96 -15.20
N GLU A 285 12.94 -6.17 -15.55
CA GLU A 285 11.71 -6.78 -15.07
C GLU A 285 12.02 -7.70 -13.88
N ILE A 286 11.96 -7.16 -12.67
CA ILE A 286 11.92 -7.96 -11.44
C ILE A 286 10.50 -8.60 -11.37
N ILE A 287 10.25 -9.83 -10.92
CA ILE A 287 11.11 -11.02 -10.95
C ILE A 287 11.36 -11.66 -9.57
N GLY A 288 10.62 -11.26 -8.51
CA GLY A 288 10.61 -12.00 -7.25
C GLY A 288 10.21 -11.20 -6.02
N HIS A 289 10.69 -11.65 -4.85
CA HIS A 289 10.51 -11.00 -3.54
C HIS A 289 11.24 -9.66 -3.47
N ARG A 290 10.60 -8.60 -4.00
CA ARG A 290 11.09 -7.21 -3.91
C ARG A 290 11.07 -6.64 -2.49
N ARG A 291 10.24 -7.20 -1.59
CA ARG A 291 9.73 -6.56 -0.38
C ARG A 291 10.38 -7.13 0.88
N LEU A 292 11.12 -6.30 1.60
CA LEU A 292 11.67 -6.58 2.91
C LEU A 292 10.82 -5.87 3.97
N LEU A 293 10.25 -6.64 4.91
CA LEU A 293 9.45 -6.12 6.02
C LEU A 293 10.25 -6.22 7.32
N LEU A 294 10.52 -5.06 7.92
CA LEU A 294 11.37 -4.92 9.10
C LEU A 294 10.55 -4.41 10.30
N GLU A 295 10.62 -5.14 11.39
CA GLU A 295 9.92 -4.86 12.65
C GLU A 295 10.90 -4.24 13.65
N GLY A 296 10.77 -2.94 13.91
CA GLY A 296 11.58 -2.20 14.86
C GLY A 296 11.11 -2.28 16.32
N THR A 297 10.25 -3.24 16.67
CA THR A 297 9.68 -3.37 18.02
C THR A 297 10.62 -4.17 18.94
N ASP A 298 11.43 -3.50 19.78
CA ASP A 298 12.28 -4.20 20.77
C ASP A 298 11.56 -4.44 22.12
N VAL A 299 10.68 -5.45 22.14
CA VAL A 299 9.99 -5.93 23.36
C VAL A 299 10.92 -6.55 24.42
N ARG A 300 12.18 -6.84 24.07
CA ARG A 300 13.14 -7.44 25.00
C ARG A 300 13.80 -6.37 25.87
N SER A 301 14.13 -5.22 25.29
CA SER A 301 14.70 -4.09 26.03
C SER A 301 13.62 -3.15 26.59
N ASN A 302 12.50 -2.98 25.86
CA ASN A 302 11.41 -2.08 26.23
C ASN A 302 10.05 -2.82 26.22
N PRO A 303 9.79 -3.70 27.20
CA PRO A 303 8.53 -4.42 27.28
C PRO A 303 7.33 -3.49 27.49
N ARG A 304 6.25 -3.70 26.73
CA ARG A 304 5.07 -2.82 26.62
C ARG A 304 3.99 -3.16 27.65
N THR A 305 3.82 -4.45 27.94
CA THR A 305 3.06 -4.94 29.10
C THR A 305 3.88 -4.90 30.40
N GLY A 306 5.18 -4.56 30.34
CA GLY A 306 6.13 -4.80 31.43
C GLY A 306 6.55 -6.27 31.58
N PHE A 307 6.08 -7.17 30.70
CA PHE A 307 6.37 -8.59 30.73
C PHE A 307 6.73 -9.12 29.33
N THR A 308 8.03 -9.18 29.01
CA THR A 308 8.55 -9.55 27.68
C THR A 308 7.97 -10.83 27.07
N HIS A 309 7.64 -11.85 27.87
CA HIS A 309 7.04 -13.10 27.37
C HIS A 309 5.59 -12.89 26.87
N VAL A 310 4.81 -12.07 27.57
CA VAL A 310 3.47 -11.63 27.14
C VAL A 310 3.58 -10.84 25.85
N ASP A 311 4.50 -9.88 25.78
CA ASP A 311 4.70 -9.06 24.57
C ASP A 311 5.09 -9.93 23.36
N GLN A 312 5.96 -10.92 23.54
CA GLN A 312 6.33 -11.88 22.48
C GLN A 312 5.14 -12.71 21.99
N HIS A 313 4.19 -13.04 22.86
CA HIS A 313 2.96 -13.74 22.47
C HIS A 313 1.96 -12.81 21.77
N LEU A 314 1.78 -11.58 22.27
CA LEU A 314 0.96 -10.55 21.64
C LEU A 314 1.46 -10.20 20.22
N LEU A 315 2.76 -10.23 19.96
CA LEU A 315 3.32 -10.07 18.60
C LEU A 315 2.85 -11.18 17.62
N LYS A 316 2.69 -12.43 18.10
CA LYS A 316 2.14 -13.53 17.27
C LYS A 316 0.67 -13.29 16.94
N ILE A 317 -0.11 -12.83 17.93
CA ILE A 317 -1.53 -12.47 17.76
C ILE A 317 -1.67 -11.31 16.77
N ARG A 318 -0.83 -10.29 16.88
CA ARG A 318 -0.77 -9.17 15.93
C ARG A 318 -0.48 -9.62 14.50
N ASN A 319 0.43 -10.57 14.31
CA ASN A 319 0.72 -11.10 12.98
C ASN A 319 -0.49 -11.85 12.39
N ARG A 320 -1.18 -12.68 13.19
CA ARG A 320 -2.45 -13.31 12.78
C ARG A 320 -3.56 -12.30 12.47
N MET A 321 -3.62 -11.17 13.19
CA MET A 321 -4.54 -10.06 12.85
C MET A 321 -4.22 -9.42 11.49
N ARG A 322 -2.93 -9.25 11.14
CA ARG A 322 -2.51 -8.68 9.85
C ARG A 322 -2.81 -9.60 8.67
N GLU A 323 -2.90 -10.90 8.91
CA GLU A 323 -3.32 -11.92 7.94
C GLU A 323 -4.85 -11.97 7.75
N PHE A 324 -5.64 -11.34 8.64
CA PHE A 324 -7.10 -11.40 8.59
C PHE A 324 -7.71 -10.48 7.51
N PRO A 325 -8.49 -11.01 6.54
CA PRO A 325 -8.93 -10.23 5.37
C PRO A 325 -9.77 -8.98 5.67
N GLY A 326 -9.20 -7.83 5.32
CA GLY A 326 -9.86 -6.53 5.37
C GLY A 326 -10.03 -5.96 6.78
N LEU A 327 -9.17 -6.37 7.73
CA LEU A 327 -9.00 -5.67 9.00
C LEU A 327 -8.12 -4.43 8.81
N HIS A 328 -8.56 -3.26 9.29
CA HIS A 328 -7.82 -2.02 9.08
C HIS A 328 -6.61 -1.92 10.03
N SER A 329 -5.51 -1.28 9.59
CA SER A 329 -4.31 -1.15 10.44
C SER A 329 -4.56 -0.41 11.74
N ASP A 330 -5.51 0.52 11.72
CA ASP A 330 -5.81 1.37 12.88
C ASP A 330 -6.64 0.60 13.90
N ASP A 331 -7.49 -0.33 13.44
CA ASP A 331 -8.20 -1.27 14.30
C ASP A 331 -7.23 -2.27 14.93
N ILE A 332 -6.23 -2.76 14.17
CA ILE A 332 -5.12 -3.57 14.71
C ILE A 332 -4.37 -2.76 15.77
N ALA A 333 -4.02 -1.50 15.49
CA ALA A 333 -3.27 -0.67 16.43
C ALA A 333 -4.06 -0.41 17.72
N ASN A 334 -5.35 -0.06 17.61
CA ASN A 334 -6.23 0.16 18.76
C ASN A 334 -6.43 -1.13 19.57
N ALA A 335 -6.65 -2.27 18.91
CA ALA A 335 -6.74 -3.57 19.58
C ALA A 335 -5.43 -3.92 20.31
N MET A 336 -4.26 -3.69 19.69
CA MET A 336 -2.96 -3.90 20.33
C MET A 336 -2.77 -3.01 21.56
N THR A 337 -3.20 -1.75 21.55
CA THR A 337 -3.16 -0.88 22.74
C THR A 337 -3.99 -1.44 23.89
N VAL A 338 -5.20 -1.96 23.62
CA VAL A 338 -6.01 -2.63 24.64
C VAL A 338 -5.34 -3.91 25.14
N LEU A 339 -4.71 -4.70 24.26
CA LEU A 339 -3.99 -5.91 24.63
C LEU A 339 -2.70 -5.63 25.43
N GLU A 340 -2.00 -4.52 25.20
CA GLU A 340 -0.91 -4.04 26.07
C GLU A 340 -1.45 -3.77 27.50
N GLY A 341 -2.66 -3.22 27.60
CA GLY A 341 -3.42 -3.04 28.84
C GLY A 341 -3.78 -4.37 29.52
N LEU A 342 -4.58 -5.19 28.84
CA LEU A 342 -5.09 -6.45 29.38
C LEU A 342 -3.98 -7.48 29.64
N GLY A 343 -2.97 -7.60 28.78
CA GLY A 343 -1.83 -8.51 28.98
C GLY A 343 -1.00 -8.17 30.22
N ASN A 344 -0.82 -6.87 30.52
CA ASN A 344 -0.24 -6.42 31.78
C ASN A 344 -1.11 -6.82 32.98
N ILE A 345 -2.43 -6.65 32.88
CA ILE A 345 -3.39 -7.03 33.94
C ILE A 345 -3.35 -8.56 34.17
N THR A 346 -3.38 -9.39 33.13
CA THR A 346 -3.33 -10.85 33.26
C THR A 346 -2.03 -11.33 33.92
N ALA A 347 -0.88 -10.78 33.49
CA ALA A 347 0.41 -11.15 34.07
C ALA A 347 0.58 -10.65 35.51
N GLN A 348 0.00 -9.50 35.87
CA GLN A 348 -0.10 -9.08 37.28
C GLN A 348 -1.01 -9.99 38.08
N ALA A 349 -2.19 -10.36 37.55
CA ALA A 349 -3.14 -11.24 38.22
C ALA A 349 -2.52 -12.59 38.58
N LEU A 350 -1.78 -13.19 37.64
CA LEU A 350 -1.06 -14.46 37.82
C LEU A 350 0.03 -14.41 38.92
N LYS A 351 0.67 -13.25 39.13
CA LYS A 351 1.75 -13.07 40.11
C LYS A 351 1.28 -12.55 41.48
N GLY A 352 0.30 -11.66 41.50
CA GLY A 352 -0.11 -10.91 42.68
C GLY A 352 -1.44 -11.36 43.30
N GLY A 353 -2.25 -12.16 42.60
CA GLY A 353 -3.59 -12.52 43.05
C GLY A 353 -4.57 -11.33 43.04
N THR A 354 -4.45 -10.46 42.02
CA THR A 354 -5.20 -9.19 41.89
C THR A 354 -6.72 -9.36 41.92
N PHE A 355 -7.23 -10.51 41.47
CA PHE A 355 -8.66 -10.82 41.42
C PHE A 355 -9.00 -11.98 42.37
N GLU A 356 -9.94 -11.73 43.27
CA GLU A 356 -10.34 -12.68 44.31
C GLU A 356 -11.28 -13.77 43.76
N ALA A 357 -11.35 -14.91 44.46
CA ALA A 357 -12.27 -15.99 44.10
C ALA A 357 -13.73 -15.52 44.21
N ASN A 358 -14.61 -16.09 43.39
CA ASN A 358 -16.06 -15.80 43.40
C ASN A 358 -16.48 -14.34 43.12
N MET A 359 -15.58 -13.46 42.67
CA MET A 359 -15.89 -12.08 42.28
C MET A 359 -17.10 -12.00 41.32
N SER A 360 -17.95 -10.97 41.47
CA SER A 360 -19.10 -10.73 40.57
C SER A 360 -18.68 -10.03 39.26
N GLU A 361 -19.50 -10.15 38.21
CA GLU A 361 -19.20 -9.57 36.89
C GLU A 361 -19.10 -8.04 36.98
N LYS A 362 -20.00 -7.39 37.73
CA LYS A 362 -19.95 -5.95 38.01
C LYS A 362 -18.67 -5.53 38.75
N GLN A 363 -18.16 -6.34 39.69
CA GLN A 363 -16.88 -6.05 40.36
C GLN A 363 -15.70 -6.19 39.40
N PHE A 364 -15.69 -7.24 38.56
CA PHE A 364 -14.67 -7.45 37.54
C PHE A 364 -14.66 -6.32 36.50
N GLN A 365 -15.82 -5.96 35.94
CA GLN A 365 -16.00 -4.84 35.03
C GLN A 365 -15.49 -3.52 35.63
N THR A 366 -15.89 -3.21 36.87
CA THR A 366 -15.42 -2.03 37.59
C THR A 366 -13.89 -2.02 37.71
N LYS A 367 -13.28 -3.14 38.12
CA LYS A 367 -11.83 -3.22 38.35
C LYS A 367 -11.02 -3.19 37.04
N ILE A 368 -11.50 -3.82 35.97
CA ILE A 368 -10.86 -3.73 34.64
C ILE A 368 -10.96 -2.31 34.10
N SER A 369 -12.12 -1.67 34.21
CA SER A 369 -12.29 -0.27 33.78
C SER A 369 -11.33 0.68 34.52
N GLU A 370 -11.17 0.51 35.85
CA GLU A 370 -10.18 1.26 36.64
C GLU A 370 -8.73 1.02 36.18
N LEU A 371 -8.32 -0.24 36.05
CA LEU A 371 -6.95 -0.61 35.68
C LEU A 371 -6.58 -0.16 34.26
N LEU A 372 -7.53 -0.24 33.32
CA LEU A 372 -7.34 0.26 31.96
C LEU A 372 -7.34 1.80 31.90
N ARG A 373 -8.21 2.48 32.66
CA ARG A 373 -8.23 3.96 32.72
C ARG A 373 -6.97 4.58 33.30
N ASN A 374 -6.28 3.88 34.20
CA ASN A 374 -5.02 4.34 34.77
C ASN A 374 -3.84 4.29 33.78
N ARG A 375 -4.02 3.78 32.55
CA ARG A 375 -3.01 3.83 31.48
C ARG A 375 -3.26 5.06 30.60
N SER A 376 -2.24 5.92 30.45
CA SER A 376 -2.37 7.20 29.74
C SER A 376 -2.72 7.04 28.26
N GLU A 377 -2.31 5.93 27.65
CA GLU A 377 -2.63 5.58 26.26
C GLU A 377 -4.04 4.99 26.06
N ILE A 378 -4.78 4.72 27.14
CA ILE A 378 -6.15 4.17 27.11
C ILE A 378 -7.19 5.13 27.69
N GLY A 379 -6.92 5.75 28.84
CA GLY A 379 -7.94 6.29 29.74
C GLY A 379 -8.86 7.37 29.17
N GLU A 380 -8.35 8.28 28.35
CA GLU A 380 -9.15 9.34 27.69
C GLU A 380 -10.21 8.77 26.73
N HIS A 381 -9.94 7.62 26.13
CA HIS A 381 -10.77 7.02 25.08
C HIS A 381 -11.45 5.71 25.51
N LEU A 382 -11.48 5.39 26.81
CA LEU A 382 -12.17 4.23 27.36
C LEU A 382 -13.58 4.58 27.83
N GLU A 383 -14.52 4.40 26.92
CA GLU A 383 -15.95 4.53 27.14
C GLU A 383 -16.50 3.31 27.90
N SER A 384 -17.56 3.51 28.68
CA SER A 384 -18.25 2.44 29.40
C SER A 384 -19.75 2.69 29.33
N HIS A 385 -20.50 1.67 28.92
CA HIS A 385 -21.91 1.81 28.54
C HIS A 385 -22.85 1.22 29.58
N LEU A 386 -22.60 1.50 30.87
CA LEU A 386 -23.57 1.19 31.91
C LEU A 386 -24.88 1.93 31.63
N GLU A 387 -25.94 1.15 31.36
CA GLU A 387 -27.35 1.55 31.46
C GLU A 387 -27.92 2.46 30.34
N ALA A 388 -27.37 2.42 29.11
CA ALA A 388 -28.10 2.90 27.92
C ALA A 388 -28.90 1.76 27.25
N SER A 389 -30.22 1.95 27.11
CA SER A 389 -31.15 0.93 26.60
C SER A 389 -30.78 0.38 25.21
N GLY A 390 -30.42 -0.90 25.15
CA GLY A 390 -30.24 -1.61 23.87
C GLY A 390 -29.04 -2.56 23.80
N GLY A 391 -28.76 -3.33 24.86
CA GLY A 391 -27.79 -4.43 24.83
C GLY A 391 -26.42 -4.03 24.28
N ILE A 392 -25.71 -3.14 24.98
CA ILE A 392 -24.41 -2.60 24.55
C ILE A 392 -23.28 -3.39 25.22
N THR A 393 -22.10 -3.43 24.60
CA THR A 393 -20.87 -4.02 25.17
C THR A 393 -20.37 -3.25 26.40
N ASP A 394 -19.69 -3.93 27.31
CA ASP A 394 -19.29 -3.38 28.61
C ASP A 394 -18.36 -2.16 28.51
N LEU A 395 -17.38 -2.21 27.61
CA LEU A 395 -16.40 -1.14 27.37
C LEU A 395 -16.11 -1.00 25.86
N THR A 396 -15.83 0.23 25.40
CA THR A 396 -15.28 0.48 24.06
C THR A 396 -14.02 1.33 24.13
N PHE A 397 -13.03 1.01 23.29
CA PHE A 397 -11.83 1.81 23.09
C PHE A 397 -11.66 2.16 21.62
N LYS A 398 -11.82 3.44 21.25
CA LYS A 398 -11.76 3.92 19.85
C LYS A 398 -12.64 3.08 18.89
N GLY A 399 -13.82 2.68 19.38
CA GLY A 399 -14.78 1.83 18.69
C GLY A 399 -14.48 0.33 18.69
N ILE A 400 -13.37 -0.14 19.25
CA ILE A 400 -13.13 -1.58 19.47
C ILE A 400 -13.94 -2.02 20.70
N PRO A 401 -14.86 -2.99 20.58
CA PRO A 401 -15.62 -3.51 21.72
C PRO A 401 -14.75 -4.42 22.59
N ILE A 402 -14.94 -4.32 23.90
CA ILE A 402 -14.28 -5.12 24.93
C ILE A 402 -15.37 -5.70 25.82
N GLU A 403 -15.74 -6.95 25.55
CA GLU A 403 -16.75 -7.68 26.31
C GLU A 403 -16.11 -8.34 27.54
N LEU A 404 -16.72 -8.18 28.72
CA LEU A 404 -16.18 -8.69 29.98
C LEU A 404 -17.11 -9.76 30.57
N LYS A 405 -16.60 -10.96 30.82
CA LYS A 405 -17.37 -12.07 31.41
C LYS A 405 -16.61 -12.72 32.57
N ILE A 406 -17.29 -13.59 33.32
CA ILE A 406 -16.69 -14.34 34.41
C ILE A 406 -17.02 -15.83 34.34
N GLU A 407 -16.16 -16.67 34.91
CA GLU A 407 -16.39 -18.09 35.16
C GLU A 407 -15.99 -18.44 36.59
N LYS A 408 -16.85 -19.21 37.28
CA LYS A 408 -16.69 -19.58 38.70
C LYS A 408 -16.61 -21.08 38.94
N SER A 409 -17.03 -21.89 37.96
CA SER A 409 -17.31 -23.33 38.14
C SER A 409 -16.22 -24.25 37.60
N LYS A 410 -15.45 -23.79 36.61
CA LYS A 410 -14.44 -24.58 35.89
C LYS A 410 -13.26 -23.73 35.46
N VAL A 411 -12.10 -24.35 35.31
CA VAL A 411 -10.95 -23.73 34.67
C VAL A 411 -11.22 -23.60 33.18
N LEU A 412 -11.10 -22.38 32.64
CA LEU A 412 -11.14 -22.09 31.20
C LEU A 412 -9.74 -21.79 30.68
N PHE A 413 -9.54 -22.01 29.39
CA PHE A 413 -8.44 -21.48 28.57
C PHE A 413 -9.08 -20.74 27.38
N ALA A 414 -8.33 -19.92 26.65
CA ALA A 414 -8.90 -19.05 25.59
C ALA A 414 -9.79 -19.82 24.58
N LYS A 415 -9.36 -21.02 24.19
CA LYS A 415 -10.07 -21.96 23.29
C LYS A 415 -11.42 -22.50 23.82
N ASN A 416 -11.73 -22.34 25.10
CA ASN A 416 -12.93 -22.89 25.75
C ASN A 416 -14.04 -21.84 25.96
N VAL A 417 -13.86 -20.62 25.43
CA VAL A 417 -14.70 -19.43 25.72
C VAL A 417 -15.71 -19.13 24.59
N THR A 418 -15.97 -20.10 23.70
CA THR A 418 -16.79 -19.93 22.48
C THR A 418 -18.21 -19.43 22.73
N ASN A 419 -18.77 -19.68 23.92
CA ASN A 419 -20.15 -19.34 24.27
C ASN A 419 -20.47 -17.83 24.25
N TYR A 420 -19.46 -16.95 24.29
CA TYR A 420 -19.64 -15.50 24.26
C TYR A 420 -19.21 -14.87 22.91
N PHE A 421 -18.89 -15.70 21.90
CA PHE A 421 -18.39 -15.22 20.61
C PHE A 421 -19.47 -14.47 19.82
N ASP A 422 -20.71 -14.98 19.79
CA ASP A 422 -21.82 -14.34 19.08
C ASP A 422 -22.14 -12.95 19.64
N GLN A 423 -22.07 -12.78 20.97
CA GLN A 423 -22.28 -11.50 21.63
C GLN A 423 -21.17 -10.50 21.23
N THR A 424 -19.90 -10.91 21.37
CA THR A 424 -18.73 -10.07 21.02
C THR A 424 -18.71 -9.69 19.53
N ALA A 425 -19.07 -10.62 18.65
CA ALA A 425 -19.15 -10.37 17.21
C ALA A 425 -20.30 -9.44 16.84
N SER A 426 -21.47 -9.59 17.48
CA SER A 426 -22.62 -8.70 17.28
C SER A 426 -22.27 -7.24 17.61
N TYR A 427 -21.55 -7.00 18.71
CA TYR A 427 -21.08 -5.66 19.08
C TYR A 427 -20.02 -5.11 18.13
N SER A 428 -19.13 -5.97 17.65
CA SER A 428 -18.14 -5.59 16.63
C SER A 428 -18.83 -5.10 15.36
N ILE A 429 -19.81 -5.85 14.86
CA ILE A 429 -20.59 -5.51 13.66
C ILE A 429 -21.40 -4.23 13.87
N ALA A 430 -22.06 -4.06 15.01
CA ALA A 430 -22.83 -2.86 15.34
C ALA A 430 -21.97 -1.57 15.35
N LEU A 431 -20.70 -1.69 15.74
CA LEU A 431 -19.71 -0.60 15.74
C LEU A 431 -18.94 -0.48 14.41
N GLY A 432 -19.32 -1.23 13.37
CA GLY A 432 -18.66 -1.23 12.07
C GLY A 432 -17.24 -1.84 12.07
N LYS A 433 -16.89 -2.60 13.11
CA LYS A 433 -15.58 -3.23 13.29
C LYS A 433 -15.57 -4.69 12.86
N LYS A 434 -14.38 -5.14 12.46
CA LYS A 434 -14.07 -6.55 12.18
C LYS A 434 -13.25 -7.24 13.26
N VAL A 435 -12.99 -6.56 14.38
CA VAL A 435 -12.30 -7.13 15.54
C VAL A 435 -13.01 -6.71 16.83
N GLY A 436 -13.11 -7.66 17.76
CA GLY A 436 -13.57 -7.45 19.13
C GLY A 436 -12.70 -8.20 20.13
N ILE A 437 -12.70 -7.73 21.37
CA ILE A 437 -11.93 -8.33 22.46
C ILE A 437 -12.92 -8.90 23.48
N LEU A 438 -12.64 -10.12 23.93
CA LEU A 438 -13.45 -10.84 24.92
C LEU A 438 -12.54 -11.20 26.11
N SER A 439 -12.66 -10.47 27.22
CA SER A 439 -11.88 -10.77 28.42
C SER A 439 -12.73 -11.50 29.47
N VAL A 440 -12.21 -12.62 29.96
CA VAL A 440 -12.96 -13.50 30.88
C VAL A 440 -12.16 -13.77 32.15
N LEU A 441 -12.70 -13.36 33.29
CA LEU A 441 -12.15 -13.70 34.59
C LEU A 441 -12.48 -15.15 34.94
N GLU A 442 -11.48 -16.01 34.98
CA GLU A 442 -11.57 -17.35 35.55
C GLU A 442 -11.23 -17.25 37.05
N CYS A 443 -12.26 -17.22 37.91
CA CYS A 443 -12.13 -17.01 39.37
C CYS A 443 -12.53 -18.22 40.22
N THR A 444 -12.25 -19.44 39.73
CA THR A 444 -12.29 -20.66 40.58
C THR A 444 -11.30 -20.55 41.75
N GLU A 445 -11.66 -21.12 42.90
CA GLU A 445 -10.80 -21.16 44.09
C GLU A 445 -9.61 -22.12 43.88
N LYS A 446 -8.38 -21.60 43.86
CA LYS A 446 -7.15 -22.39 43.61
C LYS A 446 -6.40 -22.63 44.92
N LYS A 447 -6.13 -23.90 45.25
CA LYS A 447 -5.60 -24.30 46.57
C LYS A 447 -4.08 -24.46 46.68
N ALA A 448 -3.35 -24.54 45.58
CA ALA A 448 -1.88 -24.75 45.63
C ALA A 448 -1.09 -24.20 44.43
N THR A 449 -1.59 -24.36 43.20
CA THR A 449 -0.81 -24.11 41.98
C THR A 449 -1.52 -23.13 41.04
N PRO A 450 -0.83 -22.15 40.45
CA PRO A 450 -1.32 -21.45 39.26
C PRO A 450 -1.57 -22.45 38.12
N VAL A 451 -2.67 -22.28 37.38
CA VAL A 451 -3.02 -23.14 36.25
C VAL A 451 -2.93 -22.32 34.97
N GLY A 452 -2.18 -22.84 33.99
CA GLY A 452 -1.95 -22.21 32.69
C GLY A 452 -0.67 -21.37 32.63
N VAL A 453 -0.24 -21.11 31.40
CA VAL A 453 0.74 -20.08 31.04
C VAL A 453 0.04 -19.00 30.23
N ILE A 454 0.62 -17.80 30.12
CA ILE A 454 -0.05 -16.67 29.42
C ILE A 454 -0.38 -17.01 27.96
N GLU A 455 0.41 -17.89 27.35
CA GLU A 455 0.26 -18.36 25.99
C GLU A 455 -1.03 -19.18 25.75
N ASP A 456 -1.58 -19.81 26.80
CA ASP A 456 -2.89 -20.51 26.76
C ASP A 456 -4.07 -19.59 27.13
N ASP A 457 -3.77 -18.43 27.72
CA ASP A 457 -4.75 -17.47 28.25
C ASP A 457 -5.12 -16.39 27.24
N ILE A 458 -4.27 -16.09 26.27
CA ILE A 458 -4.54 -15.10 25.21
C ILE A 458 -4.47 -15.77 23.84
N ASP A 459 -5.53 -15.71 23.04
CA ASP A 459 -5.56 -16.30 21.70
C ASP A 459 -6.51 -15.55 20.73
N PHE A 460 -6.29 -15.75 19.43
CA PHE A 460 -7.04 -15.14 18.33
C PHE A 460 -7.93 -16.19 17.65
N PHE A 461 -9.20 -15.85 17.46
CA PHE A 461 -10.20 -16.70 16.81
C PHE A 461 -10.85 -15.95 15.64
N ILE A 462 -11.22 -16.71 14.62
CA ILE A 462 -12.04 -16.22 13.50
C ILE A 462 -13.45 -16.77 13.74
N HIS A 463 -14.43 -15.87 13.90
CA HIS A 463 -15.83 -16.23 14.12
C HIS A 463 -16.68 -15.80 12.92
N GLN A 464 -17.51 -16.72 12.43
CA GLN A 464 -18.50 -16.44 11.40
C GLN A 464 -19.85 -16.18 12.06
N THR A 465 -20.46 -15.03 11.82
CA THR A 465 -21.83 -14.74 12.26
C THR A 465 -22.64 -14.16 11.11
N GLY A 466 -23.70 -14.86 10.72
CA GLY A 466 -24.44 -14.60 9.48
C GLY A 466 -23.52 -14.59 8.26
N GLN A 467 -23.50 -13.48 7.51
CA GLN A 467 -22.63 -13.26 6.36
C GLN A 467 -21.31 -12.56 6.71
N SER A 468 -21.07 -12.20 7.98
CA SER A 468 -19.90 -11.46 8.43
C SER A 468 -18.86 -12.37 9.09
N VAL A 469 -17.59 -12.09 8.83
CA VAL A 469 -16.45 -12.68 9.54
C VAL A 469 -15.89 -11.64 10.51
N VAL A 470 -15.71 -12.01 11.78
CA VAL A 470 -15.16 -11.15 12.83
C VAL A 470 -13.99 -11.85 13.52
N ALA A 471 -12.90 -11.14 13.75
CA ALA A 471 -11.82 -11.57 14.61
C ALA A 471 -12.18 -11.35 16.09
N ILE A 472 -12.06 -12.40 16.91
CA ILE A 472 -12.27 -12.31 18.36
C ILE A 472 -10.97 -12.63 19.06
N ILE A 473 -10.49 -11.70 19.88
CA ILE A 473 -9.28 -11.89 20.69
C ILE A 473 -9.73 -12.18 22.12
N VAL A 474 -9.48 -13.40 22.58
CA VAL A 474 -9.85 -13.83 23.93
C VAL A 474 -8.70 -13.55 24.88
N VAL A 475 -8.99 -12.96 26.04
CA VAL A 475 -8.05 -12.74 27.14
C VAL A 475 -8.62 -13.33 28.43
N VAL A 476 -8.17 -14.53 28.80
CA VAL A 476 -8.47 -15.12 30.11
C VAL A 476 -7.64 -14.43 31.17
N ILE A 477 -8.28 -14.00 32.26
CA ILE A 477 -7.64 -13.42 33.44
C ILE A 477 -7.77 -14.41 34.59
N ARG A 478 -6.65 -14.76 35.23
CA ARG A 478 -6.60 -15.74 36.33
C ARG A 478 -6.89 -15.07 37.67
N GLY A 479 -8.06 -15.35 38.24
CA GLY A 479 -8.44 -14.97 39.60
C GLY A 479 -8.41 -16.16 40.57
N GLY A 480 -8.75 -15.91 41.83
CA GLY A 480 -8.87 -16.94 42.87
C GLY A 480 -7.54 -17.58 43.29
N LEU A 481 -6.41 -16.96 42.96
CA LEU A 481 -5.08 -17.36 43.41
C LEU A 481 -4.84 -16.90 44.87
N PRO A 482 -4.20 -17.72 45.71
CA PRO A 482 -3.79 -17.31 47.04
C PRO A 482 -2.78 -16.17 46.96
N LYS A 483 -2.99 -15.11 47.75
CA LYS A 483 -2.09 -13.96 47.80
C LYS A 483 -0.71 -14.41 48.33
N PRO A 484 0.42 -13.84 47.86
CA PRO A 484 1.76 -14.25 48.34
C PRO A 484 1.91 -14.20 49.87
N SER A 485 1.26 -13.24 50.53
CA SER A 485 1.19 -13.12 52.00
C SER A 485 0.53 -14.31 52.71
N SER A 486 -0.29 -15.11 52.02
CA SER A 486 -0.96 -16.28 52.58
C SER A 486 -0.04 -17.50 52.71
N TYR A 487 1.13 -17.47 52.06
CA TYR A 487 2.16 -18.51 52.17
C TYR A 487 3.16 -18.27 53.32
N SER A 488 3.14 -17.08 53.93
CA SER A 488 3.94 -16.77 55.13
C SER A 488 3.22 -17.26 56.39
N LYS A 489 3.44 -18.51 56.77
CA LYS A 489 3.00 -19.12 58.04
C LYS A 489 4.15 -19.87 58.70
#